data_AF-A0A374EQG5-F1
#
_entry.id   AF-A0A374EQG5-F1
#
_cell.length_a   1.000
_cell.length_b   1.000
_cell.length_c   1.000
_cell.angle_alpha   90.00
_cell.angle_beta   90.00
_cell.angle_gamma   90.00
#
_symmetry.space_group_name_H-M   'P 1'
#
loop_
_entity.id
_entity.type
_entity.pdbx_description
1 polymer ?
#
loop_
_entity_poly.entity_id
_entity_poly.type
_entity_poly.pdbx_seq_one_letter_code
_entity_poly.pdbx_strand_id
1 'polypeptide(L)'
;MRHYRIMAAAVAAICTLSGCGVQIGRNESMTAPEKTSVVTTTKKQTNDDSKADEQALKSYEETKIVANAIPYVKFTKSVEAETGSVSGKAKVKSDRKGYKGKGYVTNISAEEDWSREIELTDSQYYNLTITVASDVPCVNGIAVNGKKLQDFSASGSGKFEKVTFKNIYIEKGKTAISVIPVDGGLDVDCLTLTASEDISKLDLTISKPALSNKDSDYNAKALYQYLCESYGKQVLLGQHDTIGTSAETDMIYKTTGKYPAIRFGDLMLATEKDSITTDTEMNIAMDWASKDGIVGYMWHWAAPDDKREYYADQTDFDIKKAVTKENIAQLSLEDIKKLQKDGKVSKECVAVVQDIDTVSEKLSTLRDEGIAVLWRPLHEASNGDFWWGNDKEAYKWLWKLMYERQTKYHKLNNLIWVWSAQNADWYVGDEYCDVLSCDVYDDGNKDAQVNIMLFLQSISKNKPIAMSECGSFPDIQSIADEKAMWAFIGQWGGNYLMTDDGKLAEENNTAAELIKMYNNNLTLTRDKLPDFTHLASSIKDTEEKSAESKKNDSSKADSKMKKENTSKAE
;
A
#
# COMPACT_ATOMS: atom_id res chain seq x y z
N MET A 1 13.19 18.54 28.74
CA MET A 1 13.06 17.33 27.91
C MET A 1 12.18 16.33 28.65
N ARG A 2 10.86 16.41 28.47
CA ARG A 2 9.90 15.42 28.97
C ARG A 2 9.68 14.44 27.83
N HIS A 3 10.15 13.20 28.01
CA HIS A 3 9.99 12.14 27.04
C HIS A 3 8.52 11.70 27.03
N TYR A 4 7.78 12.09 25.99
CA TYR A 4 6.50 11.46 25.67
C TYR A 4 6.82 10.10 25.05
N ARG A 5 6.52 9.04 25.79
CA ARG A 5 6.50 7.68 25.28
C ARG A 5 5.29 7.57 24.35
N ILE A 6 5.53 7.64 23.05
CA ILE A 6 4.52 7.22 22.07
C ILE A 6 4.59 5.70 22.02
N MET A 7 3.77 5.04 22.84
CA MET A 7 3.40 3.65 22.57
C MET A 7 2.42 3.70 21.41
N ALA A 8 2.88 3.39 20.20
CA ALA A 8 2.00 2.98 19.12
C ALA A 8 1.39 1.63 19.53
N ALA A 9 0.29 1.68 20.27
CA ALA A 9 -0.55 0.51 20.47
C ALA A 9 -1.33 0.28 19.17
N ALA A 10 -0.74 -0.47 18.25
CA ALA A 10 -1.43 -0.98 17.08
C ALA A 10 -2.47 -2.01 17.54
N VAL A 11 -3.64 -1.54 17.99
CA VAL A 11 -4.82 -2.39 18.07
C VAL A 11 -5.45 -2.35 16.69
N ALA A 12 -4.97 -3.21 15.78
CA ALA A 12 -5.64 -3.46 14.52
C ALA A 12 -6.98 -4.16 14.81
N ALA A 13 -8.03 -3.38 15.07
CA ALA A 13 -9.38 -3.89 15.08
C ALA A 13 -9.77 -4.21 13.63
N ILE A 14 -9.57 -5.46 13.23
CA ILE A 14 -10.06 -5.99 11.95
C ILE A 14 -11.59 -6.02 12.02
N CYS A 15 -12.22 -4.92 11.62
CA CYS A 15 -13.65 -4.86 11.37
C CYS A 15 -13.94 -5.59 10.04
N THR A 16 -13.96 -6.92 10.04
CA THR A 16 -14.47 -7.70 8.90
C THR A 16 -16.00 -7.64 8.87
N LEU A 17 -16.54 -6.59 8.26
CA LEU A 17 -17.92 -6.63 7.78
C LEU A 17 -17.94 -7.51 6.53
N SER A 18 -18.50 -8.70 6.69
CA SER A 18 -18.81 -9.67 5.65
C SER A 18 -19.75 -9.07 4.61
N GLY A 19 -19.17 -8.40 3.63
CA GLY A 19 -19.78 -8.01 2.36
C GLY A 19 -18.72 -8.18 1.28
N CYS A 20 -19.09 -8.78 0.15
CA CYS A 20 -18.20 -8.96 -1.00
C CYS A 20 -17.35 -7.70 -1.27
N GLY A 21 -16.04 -7.76 -1.01
CA GLY A 21 -15.01 -6.97 -1.69
C GLY A 21 -14.87 -5.47 -1.35
N VAL A 22 -15.27 -5.00 -0.16
CA VAL A 22 -15.16 -3.55 0.16
C VAL A 22 -13.87 -3.18 0.91
N GLN A 23 -13.30 -4.10 1.70
CA GLN A 23 -12.07 -3.88 2.49
C GLN A 23 -10.93 -4.82 2.05
N ILE A 24 -9.68 -4.42 2.32
CA ILE A 24 -8.49 -5.25 2.10
C ILE A 24 -8.60 -6.53 2.94
N GLY A 25 -8.56 -7.68 2.28
CA GLY A 25 -8.21 -8.94 2.95
C GLY A 25 -6.70 -9.05 3.04
N ARG A 26 -6.15 -9.17 4.25
CA ARG A 26 -4.72 -9.43 4.47
C ARG A 26 -4.40 -10.90 4.17
N ASN A 27 -3.19 -11.19 3.71
CA ASN A 27 -2.68 -12.56 3.77
C ASN A 27 -2.31 -12.83 5.22
N GLU A 28 -3.11 -13.53 6.00
CA GLU A 28 -2.61 -14.08 7.26
C GLU A 28 -1.76 -15.31 6.96
N SER A 29 -0.60 -15.42 7.61
CA SER A 29 0.50 -16.28 7.18
C SER A 29 0.07 -17.72 6.83
N MET A 30 0.45 -18.21 5.65
CA MET A 30 0.70 -19.64 5.45
C MET A 30 2.20 -19.81 5.38
N THR A 31 2.79 -20.41 6.41
CA THR A 31 4.20 -20.74 6.37
C THR A 31 4.33 -21.75 5.25
N ALA A 32 4.83 -21.29 4.10
CA ALA A 32 5.47 -22.19 3.15
C ALA A 32 6.43 -23.07 3.97
N PRO A 33 6.57 -24.37 3.63
CA PRO A 33 7.52 -25.22 4.34
C PRO A 33 8.88 -24.56 4.35
N GLU A 34 9.73 -24.93 5.32
CA GLU A 34 11.16 -24.61 5.27
C GLU A 34 11.67 -24.83 3.85
N LYS A 35 11.80 -23.74 3.08
CA LYS A 35 12.43 -23.78 1.78
C LYS A 35 13.83 -24.23 2.11
N THR A 36 14.19 -25.44 1.68
CA THR A 36 15.53 -26.01 1.87
C THR A 36 16.52 -24.89 1.69
N SER A 37 17.11 -24.46 2.79
CA SER A 37 18.14 -23.44 2.77
C SER A 37 19.25 -24.04 1.95
N VAL A 38 19.39 -23.60 0.70
CA VAL A 38 20.67 -23.71 0.02
C VAL A 38 21.58 -22.87 0.91
N VAL A 39 22.36 -23.57 1.73
CA VAL A 39 23.43 -23.00 2.55
C VAL A 39 24.30 -22.20 1.60
N THR A 40 24.02 -20.91 1.52
CA THR A 40 24.90 -19.98 0.84
C THR A 40 25.91 -19.61 1.89
N THR A 41 27.03 -20.33 1.90
CA THR A 41 28.22 -19.93 2.65
C THR A 41 28.67 -18.58 2.11
N THR A 42 28.19 -17.49 2.70
CA THR A 42 28.68 -16.15 2.40
C THR A 42 30.09 -16.05 2.96
N LYS A 43 31.10 -16.15 2.10
CA LYS A 43 32.49 -15.96 2.50
C LYS A 43 32.69 -14.50 2.90
N LYS A 44 32.89 -14.28 4.19
CA LYS A 44 33.43 -13.02 4.73
C LYS A 44 34.86 -12.86 4.21
N GLN A 45 35.12 -11.85 3.39
CA GLN A 45 36.48 -11.48 3.03
C GLN A 45 37.04 -10.63 4.20
N THR A 46 37.98 -11.21 4.96
CA THR A 46 38.77 -10.49 5.96
C THR A 46 39.91 -9.76 5.28
N ASN A 47 39.93 -8.42 5.35
CA ASN A 47 41.15 -7.66 5.09
C ASN A 47 41.84 -7.38 6.41
N ASP A 48 43.14 -7.67 6.41
CA ASP A 48 44.09 -7.63 7.53
C ASP A 48 44.46 -6.18 7.93
N ASP A 49 44.82 -6.01 9.19
CA ASP A 49 44.97 -4.74 9.91
C ASP A 49 46.05 -3.79 9.35
N SER A 50 45.70 -2.50 9.18
CA SER A 50 46.54 -1.38 9.68
C SER A 50 45.86 0.01 9.53
N LYS A 51 45.56 0.62 10.68
CA LYS A 51 45.33 2.06 10.99
C LYS A 51 44.92 3.03 9.86
N ALA A 52 43.62 3.35 9.82
CA ALA A 52 43.03 4.70 9.94
C ALA A 52 41.50 4.52 10.04
N ASP A 53 40.81 5.36 10.83
CA ASP A 53 39.34 5.37 10.97
C ASP A 53 38.64 5.81 9.65
N GLU A 54 38.63 4.92 8.66
CA GLU A 54 37.62 4.84 7.62
C GLU A 54 36.88 3.53 7.86
N GLN A 55 35.62 3.62 8.28
CA GLN A 55 34.78 2.46 8.49
C GLN A 55 34.68 1.70 7.16
N ALA A 56 35.43 0.61 7.01
CA ALA A 56 35.49 -0.15 5.76
C ALA A 56 34.07 -0.49 5.31
N LEU A 57 33.70 0.07 4.15
CA LEU A 57 32.40 -0.08 3.52
C LEU A 57 32.08 -1.58 3.38
N LYS A 58 31.04 -2.05 4.08
CA LYS A 58 30.58 -3.43 3.94
C LYS A 58 30.01 -3.61 2.55
N SER A 59 30.66 -4.42 1.73
CA SER A 59 30.15 -4.82 0.42
C SER A 59 29.61 -6.24 0.50
N TYR A 60 28.45 -6.47 -0.11
CA TYR A 60 27.79 -7.77 -0.19
C TYR A 60 27.56 -8.12 -1.66
N GLU A 61 27.67 -9.41 -1.99
CA GLU A 61 27.37 -9.89 -3.33
C GLU A 61 25.87 -9.81 -3.63
N GLU A 62 25.53 -9.46 -4.86
CA GLU A 62 24.13 -9.45 -5.30
C GLU A 62 23.60 -10.89 -5.38
N THR A 63 22.49 -11.15 -4.69
CA THR A 63 21.78 -12.42 -4.74
C THR A 63 20.87 -12.46 -5.97
N LYS A 64 21.04 -13.48 -6.81
CA LYS A 64 20.14 -13.72 -7.94
C LYS A 64 18.90 -14.48 -7.48
N ILE A 65 17.78 -13.78 -7.38
CA ILE A 65 16.47 -14.36 -7.11
C ILE A 65 15.83 -14.82 -8.42
N VAL A 66 15.34 -16.06 -8.42
CA VAL A 66 14.65 -16.68 -9.55
C VAL A 66 13.30 -17.16 -9.02
N ALA A 67 12.21 -16.73 -9.66
CA ALA A 67 10.87 -17.14 -9.27
C ALA A 67 10.68 -18.65 -9.41
N ASN A 68 10.15 -19.29 -8.37
CA ASN A 68 9.64 -20.65 -8.43
C ASN A 68 8.22 -20.59 -8.98
N ALA A 69 8.08 -20.65 -10.30
CA ALA A 69 6.77 -20.52 -10.94
C ALA A 69 5.80 -21.59 -10.42
N ILE A 70 4.73 -21.15 -9.76
CA ILE A 70 3.63 -22.00 -9.30
C ILE A 70 2.63 -22.15 -10.45
N PRO A 71 2.51 -23.34 -11.09
CA PRO A 71 1.64 -23.52 -12.23
C PRO A 71 0.17 -23.50 -11.79
N TYR A 72 -0.68 -22.90 -12.62
CA TYR A 72 -2.13 -23.04 -12.48
C TYR A 72 -2.59 -24.35 -13.12
N VAL A 73 -3.24 -25.19 -12.33
CA VAL A 73 -3.88 -26.43 -12.78
C VAL A 73 -5.35 -26.38 -12.38
N LYS A 74 -6.23 -26.30 -13.38
CA LYS A 74 -7.68 -26.20 -13.17
C LYS A 74 -8.16 -27.32 -12.25
N PHE A 75 -8.69 -26.94 -11.08
CA PHE A 75 -9.21 -27.85 -10.08
C PHE A 75 -10.47 -27.27 -9.44
N THR A 76 -11.45 -28.14 -9.14
CA THR A 76 -12.55 -27.79 -8.24
C THR A 76 -13.04 -29.05 -7.53
N LYS A 77 -13.27 -28.95 -6.22
CA LYS A 77 -13.79 -30.03 -5.41
C LYS A 77 -14.68 -29.46 -4.31
N SER A 78 -15.93 -29.93 -4.26
CA SER A 78 -16.83 -29.70 -3.13
C SER A 78 -16.96 -30.99 -2.31
N VAL A 79 -16.98 -30.85 -0.99
CA VAL A 79 -17.27 -31.94 -0.05
C VAL A 79 -18.25 -31.48 1.02
N GLU A 80 -19.20 -32.34 1.35
CA GLU A 80 -20.20 -32.09 2.39
C GLU A 80 -19.58 -32.29 3.78
N ALA A 81 -19.91 -31.42 4.73
CA ALA A 81 -19.27 -31.38 6.05
C ALA A 81 -19.55 -32.64 6.87
N GLU A 82 -20.73 -33.23 6.73
CA GLU A 82 -21.17 -34.43 7.45
C GLU A 82 -20.41 -35.70 7.04
N THR A 83 -19.64 -35.65 5.95
CA THR A 83 -18.76 -36.75 5.54
C THR A 83 -17.38 -36.70 6.20
N GLY A 84 -17.12 -35.68 7.03
CA GLY A 84 -15.88 -35.41 7.76
C GLY A 84 -15.62 -36.24 9.00
N SER A 85 -14.48 -35.96 9.62
CA SER A 85 -14.28 -36.30 11.02
C SER A 85 -15.24 -35.45 11.83
N VAL A 86 -16.05 -36.11 12.66
CA VAL A 86 -16.98 -35.46 13.59
C VAL A 86 -16.77 -36.11 14.95
N SER A 87 -16.33 -35.31 15.91
CA SER A 87 -15.90 -35.76 17.24
C SER A 87 -16.35 -34.78 18.33
N GLY A 88 -16.08 -35.16 19.59
CA GLY A 88 -16.39 -34.35 20.76
C GLY A 88 -17.87 -33.99 20.85
N LYS A 89 -18.18 -32.70 20.83
CA LYS A 89 -19.58 -32.21 20.90
C LYS A 89 -20.24 -32.04 19.53
N ALA A 90 -19.45 -32.08 18.46
CA ALA A 90 -19.98 -31.92 17.11
C ALA A 90 -20.87 -33.11 16.72
N LYS A 91 -21.89 -32.82 15.91
CA LYS A 91 -22.82 -33.83 15.40
C LYS A 91 -23.46 -33.40 14.10
N VAL A 92 -23.96 -34.37 13.36
CA VAL A 92 -24.70 -34.14 12.11
C VAL A 92 -26.17 -33.85 12.43
N LYS A 93 -26.73 -32.83 11.79
CA LYS A 93 -28.14 -32.46 11.84
C LYS A 93 -28.69 -32.17 10.44
N SER A 94 -30.01 -32.08 10.32
CA SER A 94 -30.71 -31.90 9.04
C SER A 94 -32.03 -31.11 9.18
N ASP A 95 -32.19 -30.35 10.27
CA ASP A 95 -33.37 -29.56 10.63
C ASP A 95 -33.34 -28.12 10.08
N ARG A 96 -32.16 -27.49 9.95
CA ARG A 96 -31.99 -26.23 9.21
C ARG A 96 -32.23 -26.45 7.71
N LYS A 97 -32.91 -25.52 7.03
CA LYS A 97 -33.15 -25.63 5.58
C LYS A 97 -31.97 -25.05 4.79
N GLY A 98 -31.74 -25.60 3.59
CA GLY A 98 -30.78 -25.05 2.62
C GLY A 98 -29.39 -25.68 2.63
N TYR A 99 -29.16 -26.72 3.42
CA TYR A 99 -27.94 -27.54 3.34
C TYR A 99 -27.88 -28.37 2.06
N LYS A 100 -26.70 -28.86 1.72
CA LYS A 100 -26.43 -29.81 0.65
C LYS A 100 -26.15 -31.20 1.24
N GLY A 101 -26.23 -32.22 0.40
CA GLY A 101 -26.03 -33.60 0.87
C GLY A 101 -27.14 -34.07 1.81
N LYS A 102 -26.75 -34.65 2.94
CA LYS A 102 -27.63 -35.29 3.92
C LYS A 102 -27.84 -34.47 5.19
N GLY A 103 -27.05 -33.42 5.39
CA GLY A 103 -27.13 -32.60 6.59
C GLY A 103 -26.00 -31.59 6.67
N TYR A 104 -25.71 -31.16 7.89
CA TYR A 104 -24.63 -30.24 8.21
C TYR A 104 -24.06 -30.61 9.59
N VAL A 105 -22.85 -30.14 9.89
CA VAL A 105 -22.20 -30.34 11.20
C VAL A 105 -22.48 -29.14 12.09
N THR A 106 -22.92 -29.39 13.32
CA THR A 106 -23.22 -28.37 14.34
C THR A 106 -22.45 -28.67 15.62
N ASN A 107 -22.49 -27.75 16.59
CA ASN A 107 -21.89 -27.88 17.92
C ASN A 107 -20.36 -28.08 17.91
N ILE A 108 -19.66 -27.51 16.92
CA ILE A 108 -18.20 -27.47 16.89
C ILE A 108 -17.72 -26.55 18.02
N SER A 109 -16.98 -27.10 19.00
CA SER A 109 -16.55 -26.41 20.22
C SER A 109 -15.03 -26.40 20.44
N ALA A 110 -14.30 -27.20 19.67
CA ALA A 110 -12.85 -27.19 19.55
C ALA A 110 -12.45 -27.50 18.09
N GLU A 111 -11.20 -27.23 17.70
CA GLU A 111 -10.74 -27.46 16.32
C GLU A 111 -10.82 -28.95 15.93
N GLU A 112 -10.50 -29.85 16.86
CA GLU A 112 -10.54 -31.29 16.68
C GLU A 112 -11.96 -31.88 16.57
N ASP A 113 -13.01 -31.09 16.85
CA ASP A 113 -14.39 -31.56 16.76
C ASP A 113 -14.82 -31.80 15.32
N TRP A 114 -14.23 -31.09 14.35
CA TRP A 114 -14.56 -31.26 12.94
C TRP A 114 -13.39 -30.99 11.99
N SER A 115 -13.22 -31.89 11.02
CA SER A 115 -12.34 -31.64 9.88
C SER A 115 -12.79 -32.34 8.61
N ARG A 116 -12.38 -31.79 7.47
CA ARG A 116 -12.57 -32.37 6.15
C ARG A 116 -11.26 -32.44 5.41
N GLU A 117 -10.95 -33.65 4.94
CA GLU A 117 -9.77 -33.89 4.13
C GLU A 117 -10.10 -33.88 2.64
N ILE A 118 -9.23 -33.25 1.86
CA ILE A 118 -9.23 -33.28 0.40
C ILE A 118 -7.83 -33.69 -0.07
N GLU A 119 -7.77 -34.65 -0.99
CA GLU A 119 -6.52 -34.98 -1.69
C GLU A 119 -6.32 -34.01 -2.86
N LEU A 120 -5.19 -33.29 -2.84
CA LEU A 120 -4.79 -32.35 -3.89
C LEU A 120 -3.65 -32.93 -4.72
N THR A 121 -3.77 -32.84 -6.04
CA THR A 121 -2.73 -33.36 -6.96
C THR A 121 -1.58 -32.39 -7.19
N ASP A 122 -1.79 -31.10 -6.93
CA ASP A 122 -0.91 -30.02 -7.33
C ASP A 122 -0.72 -29.02 -6.19
N SER A 123 0.52 -28.54 -5.99
CA SER A 123 0.79 -27.42 -5.10
C SER A 123 0.50 -26.12 -5.86
N GLN A 124 -0.52 -25.37 -5.44
CA GLN A 124 -0.93 -24.14 -6.11
C GLN A 124 -1.79 -23.27 -5.20
N TYR A 125 -2.24 -22.13 -5.72
CA TYR A 125 -3.18 -21.27 -5.03
C TYR A 125 -4.62 -21.75 -5.21
N TYR A 126 -5.37 -21.77 -4.12
CA TYR A 126 -6.77 -22.18 -4.08
C TYR A 126 -7.63 -21.09 -3.43
N ASN A 127 -8.87 -20.99 -3.91
CA ASN A 127 -9.95 -20.32 -3.20
C ASN A 127 -10.70 -21.36 -2.37
N LEU A 128 -10.73 -21.17 -1.06
CA LEU A 128 -11.50 -21.98 -0.12
C LEU A 128 -12.82 -21.30 0.18
N THR A 129 -13.94 -21.91 -0.19
CA THR A 129 -15.27 -21.45 0.18
C THR A 129 -15.89 -22.41 1.19
N ILE A 130 -16.25 -21.91 2.37
CA ILE A 130 -17.04 -22.64 3.36
C ILE A 130 -18.48 -22.10 3.36
N THR A 131 -19.47 -22.99 3.42
CA THR A 131 -20.88 -22.63 3.56
C THR A 131 -21.29 -22.86 5.00
N VAL A 132 -21.67 -21.79 5.68
CA VAL A 132 -21.90 -21.77 7.13
C VAL A 132 -23.23 -21.11 7.47
N ALA A 133 -23.79 -21.41 8.63
CA ALA A 133 -24.94 -20.70 9.19
C ALA A 133 -24.73 -20.48 10.69
N SER A 134 -25.34 -19.42 11.21
CA SER A 134 -25.47 -19.19 12.65
C SER A 134 -26.80 -18.50 12.93
N ASP A 135 -27.35 -18.71 14.12
CA ASP A 135 -28.59 -18.07 14.58
C ASP A 135 -28.34 -16.70 15.24
N VAL A 136 -27.08 -16.39 15.55
CA VAL A 136 -26.63 -15.08 16.07
C VAL A 136 -25.31 -14.69 15.39
N PRO A 137 -24.99 -13.39 15.25
CA PRO A 137 -23.70 -12.98 14.74
C PRO A 137 -22.56 -13.60 15.56
N CYS A 138 -21.59 -14.21 14.90
CA CYS A 138 -20.45 -14.85 15.57
C CYS A 138 -19.20 -14.79 14.70
N VAL A 139 -18.04 -14.81 15.34
CA VAL A 139 -16.71 -14.90 14.73
C VAL A 139 -16.13 -16.28 15.01
N ASN A 140 -15.50 -16.89 14.00
CA ASN A 140 -14.77 -18.15 14.12
C ASN A 140 -13.56 -18.13 13.18
N GLY A 141 -12.57 -18.98 13.44
CA GLY A 141 -11.39 -19.14 12.57
C GLY A 141 -11.57 -20.28 11.57
N ILE A 142 -10.87 -20.20 10.44
CA ILE A 142 -10.65 -21.34 9.54
C ILE A 142 -9.18 -21.76 9.62
N ALA A 143 -8.91 -23.06 9.54
CA ALA A 143 -7.55 -23.58 9.50
C ALA A 143 -7.34 -24.56 8.34
N VAL A 144 -6.12 -24.57 7.81
CA VAL A 144 -5.63 -25.53 6.83
C VAL A 144 -4.41 -26.22 7.41
N ASN A 145 -4.44 -27.55 7.47
CA ASN A 145 -3.40 -28.40 8.05
C ASN A 145 -3.02 -27.99 9.49
N GLY A 146 -4.01 -27.60 10.30
CA GLY A 146 -3.82 -27.17 11.69
C GLY A 146 -3.26 -25.75 11.85
N LYS A 147 -3.02 -25.03 10.74
CA LYS A 147 -2.64 -23.63 10.77
C LYS A 147 -3.87 -22.75 10.55
N LYS A 148 -4.19 -21.89 11.51
CA LYS A 148 -5.21 -20.86 11.35
C LYS A 148 -4.86 -19.96 10.17
N LEU A 149 -5.80 -19.80 9.24
CA LEU A 149 -5.67 -18.89 8.11
C LEU A 149 -6.19 -17.50 8.41
N GLN A 150 -7.40 -17.38 8.96
CA GLN A 150 -7.98 -16.10 9.37
C GLN A 150 -9.26 -16.33 10.15
N ASP A 151 -9.71 -15.28 10.84
CA ASP A 151 -11.08 -15.21 11.35
C ASP A 151 -12.09 -14.85 10.25
N PHE A 152 -13.33 -15.25 10.46
CA PHE A 152 -14.48 -14.92 9.63
C PHE A 152 -15.75 -14.77 10.46
N SER A 153 -16.62 -13.89 10.01
CA SER A 153 -17.92 -13.63 10.65
C SER A 153 -19.05 -14.38 9.93
N ALA A 154 -19.99 -14.92 10.70
CA ALA A 154 -21.30 -15.31 10.23
C ALA A 154 -22.36 -14.28 10.68
N SER A 155 -23.32 -13.99 9.82
CA SER A 155 -24.30 -12.89 9.98
C SER A 155 -25.33 -13.12 11.08
N GLY A 156 -25.49 -14.36 11.55
CA GLY A 156 -26.58 -14.71 12.47
C GLY A 156 -27.96 -14.77 11.82
N SER A 157 -28.04 -14.79 10.48
CA SER A 157 -29.33 -14.76 9.76
C SER A 157 -30.15 -16.05 9.88
N GLY A 158 -29.59 -17.11 10.46
CA GLY A 158 -30.14 -18.46 10.48
C GLY A 158 -30.13 -19.16 9.11
N LYS A 159 -29.58 -18.55 8.07
CA LYS A 159 -29.48 -19.12 6.72
C LYS A 159 -28.03 -19.46 6.38
N PHE A 160 -27.86 -20.46 5.54
CA PHE A 160 -26.56 -20.79 4.98
C PHE A 160 -26.05 -19.68 4.07
N GLU A 161 -24.83 -19.23 4.34
CA GLU A 161 -24.10 -18.20 3.59
C GLU A 161 -22.70 -18.69 3.27
N LYS A 162 -22.07 -18.08 2.25
CA LYS A 162 -20.75 -18.49 1.78
C LYS A 162 -19.70 -17.50 2.27
N VAL A 163 -18.64 -18.03 2.86
CA VAL A 163 -17.41 -17.30 3.18
C VAL A 163 -16.31 -17.83 2.27
N THR A 164 -15.58 -16.95 1.60
CA THR A 164 -14.51 -17.34 0.66
C THR A 164 -13.18 -16.70 1.06
N PHE A 165 -12.17 -17.55 1.21
CA PHE A 165 -10.79 -17.21 1.45
C PHE A 165 -10.03 -17.37 0.13
N LYS A 166 -9.37 -16.31 -0.34
CA LYS A 166 -8.82 -16.25 -1.70
C LYS A 166 -7.32 -16.50 -1.73
N ASN A 167 -6.86 -17.11 -2.82
CA ASN A 167 -5.43 -17.26 -3.15
C ASN A 167 -4.59 -17.85 -2.02
N ILE A 168 -5.09 -18.91 -1.39
CA ILE A 168 -4.39 -19.65 -0.34
C ILE A 168 -3.41 -20.62 -1.02
N TYR A 169 -2.12 -20.54 -0.73
CA TYR A 169 -1.16 -21.54 -1.20
C TYR A 169 -1.35 -22.85 -0.43
N ILE A 170 -1.69 -23.94 -1.13
CA ILE A 170 -1.82 -25.26 -0.53
C ILE A 170 -0.94 -26.23 -1.30
N GLU A 171 -0.14 -27.01 -0.56
CA GLU A 171 0.71 -28.05 -1.15
C GLU A 171 -0.11 -29.26 -1.61
N LYS A 172 0.39 -29.95 -2.64
CA LYS A 172 -0.14 -31.24 -3.05
C LYS A 172 -0.12 -32.24 -1.89
N GLY A 173 -1.06 -33.17 -1.94
CA GLY A 173 -1.24 -34.23 -0.95
C GLY A 173 -2.52 -34.05 -0.16
N LYS A 174 -2.57 -34.71 0.99
CA LYS A 174 -3.74 -34.73 1.86
C LYS A 174 -3.83 -33.44 2.66
N THR A 175 -4.84 -32.63 2.38
CA THR A 175 -5.08 -31.35 3.05
C THR A 175 -6.28 -31.45 3.98
N ALA A 176 -6.10 -31.13 5.26
CA ALA A 176 -7.18 -31.03 6.23
C ALA A 176 -7.66 -29.58 6.37
N ILE A 177 -8.97 -29.37 6.32
CA ILE A 177 -9.63 -28.09 6.60
C ILE A 177 -10.46 -28.25 7.86
N SER A 178 -10.29 -27.34 8.82
CA SER A 178 -10.98 -27.31 10.12
C SER A 178 -11.52 -25.90 10.43
N VAL A 179 -12.44 -25.82 11.38
CA VAL A 179 -12.94 -24.56 11.96
C VAL A 179 -12.37 -24.44 13.37
N ILE A 180 -11.88 -23.26 13.72
CA ILE A 180 -11.43 -22.92 15.07
C ILE A 180 -12.54 -22.10 15.74
N PRO A 181 -13.29 -22.65 16.71
CA PRO A 181 -14.32 -21.89 17.38
C PRO A 181 -13.71 -20.72 18.17
N VAL A 182 -14.18 -19.50 17.90
CA VAL A 182 -13.85 -18.32 18.72
C VAL A 182 -15.07 -17.98 19.58
N ASP A 183 -16.19 -17.61 18.94
CA ASP A 183 -17.49 -17.51 19.59
C ASP A 183 -18.25 -18.85 19.58
N GLY A 184 -17.93 -19.72 18.62
CA GLY A 184 -18.67 -20.95 18.36
C GLY A 184 -20.03 -20.71 17.68
N GLY A 185 -21.00 -21.58 17.96
CA GLY A 185 -22.37 -21.44 17.47
C GLY A 185 -22.55 -21.62 15.95
N LEU A 186 -21.55 -22.19 15.28
CA LEU A 186 -21.51 -22.31 13.83
C LEU A 186 -22.00 -23.67 13.34
N ASP A 187 -22.87 -23.63 12.34
CA ASP A 187 -23.26 -24.78 11.53
C ASP A 187 -22.45 -24.77 10.23
N VAL A 188 -21.81 -25.88 9.89
CA VAL A 188 -21.01 -26.04 8.66
C VAL A 188 -21.69 -27.02 7.73
N ASP A 189 -22.08 -26.55 6.53
CA ASP A 189 -22.77 -27.34 5.50
C ASP A 189 -21.80 -28.05 4.57
N CYS A 190 -21.03 -27.28 3.82
CA CYS A 190 -20.12 -27.82 2.82
C CYS A 190 -18.92 -26.91 2.64
N LEU A 191 -17.84 -27.48 2.09
CA LEU A 191 -16.67 -26.70 1.67
C LEU A 191 -16.37 -26.98 0.20
N THR A 192 -15.78 -25.98 -0.46
CA THR A 192 -15.36 -26.05 -1.85
C THR A 192 -13.96 -25.47 -1.99
N LEU A 193 -13.02 -26.26 -2.51
CA LEU A 193 -11.73 -25.77 -2.99
C LEU A 193 -11.79 -25.60 -4.51
N THR A 194 -11.39 -24.45 -5.01
CA THR A 194 -11.23 -24.18 -6.45
C THR A 194 -9.86 -23.60 -6.71
N ALA A 195 -9.11 -24.10 -7.69
CA ALA A 195 -7.82 -23.50 -8.06
C ALA A 195 -8.02 -22.04 -8.46
N SER A 196 -7.16 -21.16 -7.95
CA SER A 196 -7.18 -19.74 -8.27
C SER A 196 -6.24 -19.42 -9.41
N GLU A 197 -6.75 -18.72 -10.41
CA GLU A 197 -5.97 -18.23 -11.55
C GLU A 197 -5.46 -16.80 -11.36
N ASP A 198 -5.86 -16.09 -10.30
CA ASP A 198 -5.64 -14.65 -10.11
C ASP A 198 -4.14 -14.30 -10.20
N ILE A 199 -3.29 -15.00 -9.44
CA ILE A 199 -1.83 -14.78 -9.44
C ILE A 199 -1.20 -15.15 -10.79
N SER A 200 -1.67 -16.22 -11.43
CA SER A 200 -1.15 -16.63 -12.73
C SER A 200 -1.44 -15.59 -13.83
N LYS A 201 -2.57 -14.88 -13.70
CA LYS A 201 -3.05 -13.82 -14.60
C LYS A 201 -2.68 -12.41 -14.16
N LEU A 202 -1.95 -12.25 -13.05
CA LEU A 202 -1.54 -10.95 -12.55
C LEU A 202 -0.69 -10.25 -13.60
N ASP A 203 -1.19 -9.11 -14.09
CA ASP A 203 -0.54 -8.26 -15.07
C ASP A 203 -0.33 -6.87 -14.47
N LEU A 204 0.93 -6.52 -14.26
CA LEU A 204 1.34 -5.25 -13.64
C LEU A 204 1.81 -4.23 -14.70
N THR A 205 1.46 -4.43 -15.97
CA THR A 205 1.83 -3.48 -17.02
C THR A 205 0.92 -2.24 -17.00
N ILE A 206 1.54 -1.05 -17.08
CA ILE A 206 0.82 0.21 -17.20
C ILE A 206 0.71 0.60 -18.67
N SER A 207 -0.53 0.73 -19.15
CA SER A 207 -0.82 1.18 -20.50
C SER A 207 -0.94 2.71 -20.54
N LYS A 208 -0.09 3.38 -21.31
CA LYS A 208 -0.10 4.85 -21.48
C LYS A 208 0.00 5.59 -20.13
N PRO A 209 1.13 5.46 -19.41
CA PRO A 209 1.30 6.13 -18.12
C PRO A 209 1.08 7.64 -18.26
N ALA A 210 0.21 8.19 -17.43
CA ALA A 210 -0.05 9.62 -17.33
C ALA A 210 -0.36 10.00 -15.87
N LEU A 211 0.20 11.13 -15.46
CA LEU A 211 -0.12 11.76 -14.19
C LEU A 211 -1.52 12.39 -14.26
N SER A 212 -2.21 12.35 -13.12
CA SER A 212 -3.52 12.96 -12.86
C SER A 212 -3.49 14.47 -13.09
N ASN A 213 -2.39 15.14 -12.70
CA ASN A 213 -2.18 16.54 -13.00
C ASN A 213 -1.64 16.72 -14.43
N LYS A 214 -2.48 17.26 -15.32
CA LYS A 214 -2.10 17.54 -16.72
C LYS A 214 -0.98 18.58 -16.86
N ASP A 215 -0.78 19.39 -15.82
CA ASP A 215 0.22 20.44 -15.78
C ASP A 215 1.51 19.98 -15.09
N SER A 216 1.66 18.68 -14.79
CA SER A 216 2.86 18.12 -14.14
C SER A 216 4.14 18.51 -14.88
N ASP A 217 5.17 18.86 -14.10
CA ASP A 217 6.47 19.20 -14.65
C ASP A 217 7.20 17.95 -15.15
N TYR A 218 8.33 18.17 -15.83
CA TYR A 218 9.07 17.09 -16.46
C TYR A 218 9.80 16.18 -15.47
N ASN A 219 10.11 16.66 -14.26
CA ASN A 219 10.75 15.84 -13.22
C ASN A 219 9.72 14.88 -12.61
N ALA A 220 8.50 15.34 -12.34
CA ALA A 220 7.39 14.48 -11.94
C ALA A 220 7.05 13.45 -13.02
N LYS A 221 6.98 13.87 -14.30
CA LYS A 221 6.76 12.95 -15.43
C LYS A 221 7.87 11.91 -15.53
N ALA A 222 9.13 12.30 -15.36
CA ALA A 222 10.28 11.39 -15.39
C ALA A 222 10.22 10.35 -14.28
N LEU A 223 9.97 10.79 -13.04
CA LEU A 223 9.83 9.88 -11.90
C LEU A 223 8.66 8.92 -12.08
N TYR A 224 7.50 9.43 -12.53
CA TYR A 224 6.32 8.59 -12.76
C TYR A 224 6.53 7.59 -13.89
N GLN A 225 7.17 8.01 -14.99
CA GLN A 225 7.53 7.10 -16.09
C GLN A 225 8.44 5.98 -15.58
N TYR A 226 9.49 6.31 -14.81
CA TYR A 226 10.40 5.32 -14.25
C TYR A 226 9.69 4.36 -13.29
N LEU A 227 8.77 4.87 -12.46
CA LEU A 227 7.94 4.07 -11.57
C LEU A 227 7.10 3.06 -12.37
N CYS A 228 6.43 3.51 -13.44
CA CYS A 228 5.64 2.64 -14.31
C CYS A 228 6.49 1.64 -15.10
N GLU A 229 7.72 2.00 -15.49
CA GLU A 229 8.63 1.11 -16.21
C GLU A 229 9.22 0.01 -15.33
N SER A 230 9.45 0.32 -14.06
CA SER A 230 9.98 -0.59 -13.04
C SER A 230 8.89 -1.51 -12.46
N TYR A 231 7.67 -1.00 -12.33
CA TYR A 231 6.52 -1.75 -11.80
C TYR A 231 6.30 -3.05 -12.59
N GLY A 232 6.11 -4.15 -11.86
CA GLY A 232 6.03 -5.48 -12.45
C GLY A 232 7.39 -6.16 -12.72
N LYS A 233 8.52 -5.45 -12.59
CA LYS A 233 9.86 -5.98 -12.90
C LYS A 233 10.82 -5.91 -11.72
N GLN A 234 10.86 -4.75 -11.04
CA GLN A 234 11.71 -4.51 -9.90
C GLN A 234 10.99 -3.61 -8.87
N VAL A 235 11.34 -3.78 -7.60
CA VAL A 235 10.73 -3.07 -6.47
C VAL A 235 11.66 -1.96 -5.99
N LEU A 236 11.21 -0.71 -5.98
CA LEU A 236 11.94 0.38 -5.35
C LEU A 236 11.86 0.26 -3.83
N LEU A 237 13.01 0.28 -3.16
CA LEU A 237 13.08 0.21 -1.70
C LEU A 237 13.05 1.62 -1.10
N GLY A 238 12.16 1.85 -0.16
CA GLY A 238 12.05 3.09 0.60
C GLY A 238 12.20 2.90 2.09
N GLN A 239 12.63 3.96 2.76
CA GLN A 239 12.77 4.02 4.22
C GLN A 239 12.10 5.29 4.75
N HIS A 240 11.25 5.14 5.77
CA HIS A 240 10.76 6.27 6.56
C HIS A 240 11.81 6.67 7.60
N ASP A 241 12.18 7.95 7.59
CA ASP A 241 13.10 8.53 8.56
C ASP A 241 12.33 9.30 9.65
N THR A 242 12.90 9.32 10.85
CA THR A 242 12.45 10.25 11.89
C THR A 242 12.65 11.70 11.41
N ILE A 243 11.60 12.52 11.54
CA ILE A 243 11.55 13.92 11.05
C ILE A 243 12.78 14.71 11.49
N GLY A 244 13.40 15.40 10.52
CA GLY A 244 14.59 16.22 10.75
C GLY A 244 15.88 15.40 10.91
N THR A 245 15.86 14.11 10.57
CA THR A 245 17.03 13.22 10.64
C THR A 245 17.15 12.32 9.40
N SER A 246 18.26 11.58 9.33
CA SER A 246 18.50 10.48 8.38
C SER A 246 18.91 9.19 9.09
N ALA A 247 18.51 9.04 10.36
CA ALA A 247 19.03 8.00 11.24
C ALA A 247 18.71 6.58 10.72
N GLU A 248 17.48 6.35 10.26
CA GLU A 248 17.03 5.08 9.72
C GLU A 248 17.68 4.77 8.37
N THR A 249 17.74 5.75 7.47
CA THR A 249 18.46 5.67 6.20
C THR A 249 19.95 5.32 6.40
N ASP A 250 20.62 5.94 7.38
CA ASP A 250 22.02 5.64 7.72
C ASP A 250 22.16 4.26 8.38
N MET A 251 21.19 3.82 9.17
CA MET A 251 21.16 2.47 9.74
C MET A 251 21.06 1.40 8.66
N ILE A 252 20.20 1.62 7.65
CA ILE A 252 20.11 0.75 6.47
C ILE A 252 21.47 0.66 5.79
N TYR A 253 22.10 1.80 5.46
CA TYR A 253 23.41 1.81 4.80
C TYR A 253 24.49 1.10 5.63
N LYS A 254 24.55 1.34 6.93
CA LYS A 254 25.49 0.68 7.86
C LYS A 254 25.29 -0.84 7.92
N THR A 255 24.06 -1.30 7.72
CA THR A 255 23.70 -2.71 7.76
C THR A 255 23.97 -3.40 6.42
N THR A 256 23.53 -2.77 5.32
CA THR A 256 23.41 -3.41 4.00
C THR A 256 24.45 -2.95 2.98
N GLY A 257 25.20 -1.88 3.26
CA GLY A 257 26.11 -1.23 2.31
C GLY A 257 25.41 -0.47 1.19
N LYS A 258 24.07 -0.33 1.24
CA LYS A 258 23.25 0.28 0.20
C LYS A 258 22.28 1.29 0.83
N TYR A 259 22.05 2.40 0.15
CA TYR A 259 21.01 3.35 0.53
C TYR A 259 19.66 2.95 -0.10
N PRO A 260 18.52 3.17 0.58
CA PRO A 260 17.20 3.02 -0.03
C PRO A 260 17.09 3.91 -1.27
N ALA A 261 16.28 3.53 -2.26
CA ALA A 261 16.00 4.38 -3.42
C ALA A 261 15.15 5.60 -3.03
N ILE A 262 14.23 5.42 -2.09
CA ILE A 262 13.29 6.45 -1.65
C ILE A 262 13.55 6.79 -0.18
N ARG A 263 13.67 8.08 0.12
CA ARG A 263 13.56 8.57 1.50
C ARG A 263 12.15 9.11 1.69
N PHE A 264 11.43 8.56 2.67
CA PHE A 264 10.15 9.08 3.10
C PHE A 264 10.32 9.96 4.35
N GLY A 265 9.92 11.22 4.24
CA GLY A 265 9.80 12.14 5.36
C GLY A 265 8.34 12.42 5.71
N ASP A 266 8.14 13.27 6.71
CA ASP A 266 6.81 13.67 7.17
C ASP A 266 6.75 15.18 7.40
N LEU A 267 5.72 15.82 6.85
CA LEU A 267 5.44 17.25 7.00
C LEU A 267 4.57 17.58 8.22
N MET A 268 4.39 16.64 9.17
CA MET A 268 3.69 16.84 10.45
C MET A 268 4.04 18.18 11.09
N LEU A 269 5.33 18.50 11.20
CA LEU A 269 5.79 19.71 11.89
C LEU A 269 5.57 21.01 11.10
N ALA A 270 5.21 20.95 9.82
CA ALA A 270 5.03 22.13 8.99
C ALA A 270 3.86 23.02 9.45
N THR A 271 2.85 22.43 10.07
CA THR A 271 1.72 23.16 10.69
C THR A 271 1.83 23.23 12.22
N GLU A 272 2.93 22.73 12.78
CA GLU A 272 3.28 22.86 14.19
C GLU A 272 4.29 24.01 14.39
N LYS A 273 4.40 24.53 15.62
CA LYS A 273 5.26 25.69 15.93
C LYS A 273 6.76 25.34 16.01
N ASP A 274 7.23 24.37 15.23
CA ASP A 274 8.63 23.96 15.15
C ASP A 274 9.22 24.17 13.75
N SER A 275 9.56 25.43 13.45
CA SER A 275 10.14 25.81 12.17
C SER A 275 11.57 25.27 11.98
N ILE A 276 12.34 25.08 13.06
CA ILE A 276 13.74 24.66 12.97
C ILE A 276 13.83 23.21 12.47
N THR A 277 13.06 22.31 13.08
CA THR A 277 13.04 20.90 12.67
C THR A 277 12.43 20.77 11.28
N THR A 278 11.40 21.56 10.97
CA THR A 278 10.79 21.59 9.63
C THR A 278 11.80 22.03 8.56
N ASP A 279 12.56 23.11 8.78
CA ASP A 279 13.55 23.57 7.81
C ASP A 279 14.72 22.58 7.68
N THR A 280 15.08 21.89 8.78
CA THR A 280 16.06 20.79 8.75
C THR A 280 15.56 19.64 7.88
N GLU A 281 14.30 19.23 8.03
CA GLU A 281 13.67 18.18 7.23
C GLU A 281 13.68 18.52 5.73
N MET A 282 13.35 19.77 5.36
CA MET A 282 13.41 20.21 3.96
C MET A 282 14.85 20.18 3.41
N ASN A 283 15.85 20.59 4.20
CA ASN A 283 17.26 20.54 3.80
C ASN A 283 17.73 19.10 3.56
N ILE A 284 17.28 18.15 4.37
CA ILE A 284 17.60 16.73 4.20
C ILE A 284 17.00 16.19 2.89
N ALA A 285 15.76 16.55 2.55
CA ALA A 285 15.17 16.16 1.27
C ALA A 285 15.93 16.73 0.06
N MET A 286 16.37 17.99 0.13
CA MET A 286 17.20 18.60 -0.93
C MET A 286 18.56 17.92 -1.06
N ASP A 287 19.23 17.62 0.06
CA ASP A 287 20.50 16.87 0.07
C ASP A 287 20.31 15.45 -0.51
N TRP A 288 19.23 14.77 -0.14
CA TRP A 288 18.90 13.45 -0.66
C TRP A 288 18.67 13.45 -2.17
N ALA A 289 17.87 14.39 -2.66
CA ALA A 289 17.60 14.56 -4.09
C ALA A 289 18.86 14.92 -4.88
N SER A 290 19.77 15.72 -4.31
CA SER A 290 21.06 16.05 -4.95
C SER A 290 21.99 14.85 -5.16
N LYS A 291 21.69 13.72 -4.51
CA LYS A 291 22.40 12.43 -4.60
C LYS A 291 21.56 11.39 -5.37
N ASP A 292 20.72 11.86 -6.28
CA ASP A 292 19.82 11.08 -7.15
C ASP A 292 18.77 10.25 -6.39
N GLY A 293 18.53 10.55 -5.12
CA GLY A 293 17.52 9.89 -4.30
C GLY A 293 16.10 10.39 -4.59
N ILE A 294 15.12 9.49 -4.54
CA ILE A 294 13.70 9.85 -4.68
C ILE A 294 13.19 10.39 -3.34
N VAL A 295 12.47 11.51 -3.38
CA VAL A 295 11.84 12.12 -2.21
C VAL A 295 10.37 11.72 -2.15
N GLY A 296 9.96 11.19 -1.00
CA GLY A 296 8.55 10.97 -0.68
C GLY A 296 8.17 11.66 0.63
N TYR A 297 6.92 12.11 0.71
CA TYR A 297 6.39 12.76 1.89
C TYR A 297 4.98 12.27 2.20
N MET A 298 4.73 12.02 3.48
CA MET A 298 3.39 11.97 4.06
C MET A 298 3.15 13.20 4.93
N TRP A 299 1.96 13.27 5.52
CA TRP A 299 1.61 14.31 6.46
C TRP A 299 0.73 13.76 7.58
N HIS A 300 1.31 13.53 8.76
CA HIS A 300 0.53 13.35 9.99
C HIS A 300 -0.09 14.69 10.38
N TRP A 301 -1.26 14.97 9.80
CA TRP A 301 -1.89 16.27 9.94
C TRP A 301 -2.53 16.42 11.32
N ALA A 302 -1.88 17.12 12.24
CA ALA A 302 -2.53 17.55 13.48
C ALA A 302 -3.78 18.38 13.18
N ALA A 303 -4.93 18.03 13.78
CA ALA A 303 -6.21 18.66 13.47
C ALA A 303 -6.12 20.20 13.57
N PRO A 304 -6.76 20.95 12.66
CA PRO A 304 -6.72 22.41 12.67
C PRO A 304 -7.66 23.01 13.73
N ASP A 305 -7.44 22.60 14.98
CA ASP A 305 -8.06 23.10 16.20
C ASP A 305 -6.98 23.53 17.23
N ASP A 306 -7.42 23.88 18.43
CA ASP A 306 -6.50 24.31 19.50
C ASP A 306 -5.68 23.16 20.11
N LYS A 307 -6.14 21.91 19.98
CA LYS A 307 -5.49 20.72 20.58
C LYS A 307 -4.35 20.21 19.71
N ARG A 308 -4.44 20.34 18.37
CA ARG A 308 -3.41 19.90 17.42
C ARG A 308 -3.07 18.42 17.56
N GLU A 309 -4.09 17.59 17.70
CA GLU A 309 -3.96 16.13 17.74
C GLU A 309 -4.37 15.52 16.40
N TYR A 310 -3.65 14.50 15.92
CA TYR A 310 -3.99 13.84 14.64
C TYR A 310 -4.93 12.65 14.82
N TYR A 311 -4.95 12.01 16.00
CA TYR A 311 -5.87 10.93 16.30
C TYR A 311 -7.29 11.44 16.57
N ALA A 312 -8.28 10.79 15.95
CA ALA A 312 -9.68 11.15 16.00
C ALA A 312 -10.27 11.12 17.43
N ASP A 313 -9.74 10.26 18.30
CA ASP A 313 -10.18 10.13 19.71
C ASP A 313 -9.56 11.20 20.64
N GLN A 314 -8.59 11.97 20.15
CA GLN A 314 -7.85 12.99 20.91
C GLN A 314 -8.25 14.43 20.52
N THR A 315 -8.92 14.63 19.38
CA THR A 315 -9.42 15.93 18.91
C THR A 315 -10.95 16.00 18.93
N ASP A 316 -11.50 17.21 19.07
CA ASP A 316 -12.94 17.48 18.86
C ASP A 316 -13.25 17.96 17.43
N PHE A 317 -12.23 17.97 16.56
CA PHE A 317 -12.35 18.38 15.17
C PHE A 317 -13.16 17.35 14.38
N ASP A 318 -14.25 17.81 13.78
CA ASP A 318 -15.11 16.98 12.92
C ASP A 318 -14.97 17.48 11.49
N ILE A 319 -14.32 16.69 10.63
CA ILE A 319 -14.13 16.99 9.21
C ILE A 319 -15.44 17.36 8.49
N LYS A 320 -16.60 16.81 8.90
CA LYS A 320 -17.90 17.16 8.29
C LYS A 320 -18.26 18.62 8.48
N LYS A 321 -17.77 19.28 9.54
CA LYS A 321 -17.97 20.72 9.77
C LYS A 321 -17.15 21.57 8.80
N ALA A 322 -16.05 21.04 8.26
CA ALA A 322 -15.24 21.73 7.27
C ALA A 322 -15.83 21.66 5.85
N VAL A 323 -16.64 20.63 5.55
CA VAL A 323 -17.22 20.43 4.22
C VAL A 323 -18.09 21.62 3.81
N THR A 324 -17.85 22.13 2.60
CA THR A 324 -18.68 23.18 1.99
C THR A 324 -19.02 22.87 0.53
N LYS A 325 -20.13 23.45 0.07
CA LYS A 325 -20.57 23.46 -1.33
C LYS A 325 -19.96 24.59 -2.16
N GLU A 326 -19.32 25.56 -1.51
CA GLU A 326 -18.67 26.68 -2.20
C GLU A 326 -17.41 26.20 -2.92
N ASN A 327 -17.17 26.67 -4.15
CA ASN A 327 -15.94 26.36 -4.87
C ASN A 327 -14.79 27.24 -4.34
N ILE A 328 -14.08 26.73 -3.33
CA ILE A 328 -13.06 27.47 -2.59
C ILE A 328 -11.63 27.13 -3.01
N ALA A 329 -11.40 26.02 -3.71
CA ALA A 329 -10.05 25.48 -3.93
C ALA A 329 -9.11 26.47 -4.63
N GLN A 330 -9.64 27.36 -5.48
CA GLN A 330 -8.84 28.37 -6.19
C GLN A 330 -9.01 29.81 -5.67
N LEU A 331 -9.78 30.03 -4.60
CA LEU A 331 -10.00 31.37 -4.03
C LEU A 331 -8.84 31.78 -3.11
N SER A 332 -8.50 33.07 -3.03
CA SER A 332 -7.51 33.49 -2.03
C SER A 332 -7.99 33.18 -0.61
N LEU A 333 -7.08 32.91 0.33
CA LEU A 333 -7.46 32.68 1.74
C LEU A 333 -8.28 33.87 2.30
N GLU A 334 -7.98 35.08 1.87
CA GLU A 334 -8.75 36.28 2.24
C GLU A 334 -10.18 36.27 1.68
N ASP A 335 -10.40 35.76 0.47
CA ASP A 335 -11.76 35.61 -0.07
C ASP A 335 -12.53 34.50 0.63
N ILE A 336 -11.87 33.41 1.03
CA ILE A 336 -12.50 32.34 1.84
C ILE A 336 -12.86 32.89 3.23
N LYS A 337 -12.01 33.71 3.86
CA LYS A 337 -12.34 34.43 5.10
C LYS A 337 -13.51 35.41 4.93
N LYS A 338 -13.69 36.03 3.76
CA LYS A 338 -14.90 36.83 3.47
C LYS A 338 -16.14 35.93 3.42
N LEU A 339 -16.08 34.79 2.74
CA LEU A 339 -17.17 33.80 2.73
C LEU A 339 -17.51 33.32 4.14
N GLN A 340 -16.51 33.19 5.02
CA GLN A 340 -16.71 32.83 6.42
C GLN A 340 -17.50 33.92 7.17
N LYS A 341 -17.13 35.20 7.00
CA LYS A 341 -17.85 36.34 7.59
C LYS A 341 -19.30 36.43 7.09
N ASP A 342 -19.54 36.03 5.84
CA ASP A 342 -20.87 35.95 5.23
C ASP A 342 -21.65 34.69 5.65
N GLY A 343 -21.07 33.81 6.47
CA GLY A 343 -21.69 32.56 6.94
C GLY A 343 -21.82 31.46 5.88
N LYS A 344 -21.12 31.56 4.75
CA LYS A 344 -21.16 30.58 3.66
C LYS A 344 -20.19 29.41 3.83
N VAL A 345 -19.10 29.63 4.57
CA VAL A 345 -18.15 28.58 4.95
C VAL A 345 -17.90 28.64 6.46
N SER A 346 -17.53 27.51 7.05
CA SER A 346 -17.28 27.40 8.49
C SER A 346 -15.87 27.88 8.87
N LYS A 347 -15.61 28.02 10.17
CA LYS A 347 -14.25 28.30 10.67
C LYS A 347 -13.32 27.09 10.45
N GLU A 348 -13.86 25.88 10.56
CA GLU A 348 -13.16 24.62 10.31
C GLU A 348 -12.71 24.53 8.84
N CYS A 349 -13.56 24.97 7.91
CA CYS A 349 -13.22 25.05 6.49
C CYS A 349 -12.04 26.00 6.23
N VAL A 350 -12.04 27.18 6.86
CA VAL A 350 -10.93 28.15 6.73
C VAL A 350 -9.64 27.58 7.31
N ALA A 351 -9.71 26.94 8.47
CA ALA A 351 -8.56 26.37 9.16
C ALA A 351 -7.91 25.24 8.35
N VAL A 352 -8.73 24.35 7.77
CA VAL A 352 -8.28 23.30 6.83
C VAL A 352 -7.53 23.89 5.63
N VAL A 353 -8.07 24.94 5.00
CA VAL A 353 -7.41 25.57 3.85
C VAL A 353 -6.09 26.24 4.27
N GLN A 354 -6.04 26.87 5.43
CA GLN A 354 -4.84 27.53 5.93
C GLN A 354 -3.69 26.54 6.19
N ASP A 355 -3.98 25.38 6.75
CA ASP A 355 -2.99 24.32 6.95
C ASP A 355 -2.51 23.75 5.61
N ILE A 356 -3.42 23.51 4.66
CA ILE A 356 -3.05 23.10 3.28
C ILE A 356 -2.12 24.13 2.63
N ASP A 357 -2.44 25.43 2.77
CA ASP A 357 -1.61 26.51 2.23
C ASP A 357 -0.21 26.51 2.85
N THR A 358 -0.10 26.30 4.16
CA THR A 358 1.17 26.24 4.90
C THR A 358 2.05 25.07 4.42
N VAL A 359 1.48 23.87 4.28
CA VAL A 359 2.22 22.71 3.74
C VAL A 359 2.62 22.92 2.28
N SER A 360 1.76 23.60 1.51
CA SER A 360 2.02 23.89 0.10
C SER A 360 3.23 24.81 -0.10
N GLU A 361 3.52 25.70 0.85
CA GLU A 361 4.73 26.54 0.81
C GLU A 361 6.00 25.70 0.97
N LYS A 362 5.99 24.68 1.82
CA LYS A 362 7.12 23.74 1.96
C LYS A 362 7.31 22.90 0.71
N LEU A 363 6.24 22.33 0.16
CA LEU A 363 6.28 21.59 -1.10
C LEU A 363 6.71 22.47 -2.29
N SER A 364 6.38 23.77 -2.27
CA SER A 364 6.82 24.74 -3.29
C SER A 364 8.32 24.92 -3.30
N THR A 365 8.98 24.84 -2.14
CA THR A 365 10.45 24.89 -2.05
C THR A 365 11.08 23.74 -2.84
N LEU A 366 10.55 22.51 -2.69
CA LEU A 366 11.03 21.35 -3.45
C LEU A 366 10.74 21.50 -4.95
N ARG A 367 9.56 22.01 -5.31
CA ARG A 367 9.22 22.30 -6.72
C ARG A 367 10.22 23.26 -7.34
N ASP A 368 10.56 24.33 -6.64
CA ASP A 368 11.41 25.40 -7.15
C ASP A 368 12.86 24.92 -7.35
N GLU A 369 13.29 23.92 -6.56
CA GLU A 369 14.54 23.16 -6.75
C GLU A 369 14.44 22.03 -7.79
N GLY A 370 13.30 21.88 -8.46
CA GLY A 370 13.07 20.86 -9.48
C GLY A 370 12.93 19.44 -8.92
N ILE A 371 12.58 19.28 -7.65
CA ILE A 371 12.47 17.97 -7.00
C ILE A 371 11.04 17.43 -7.15
N ALA A 372 10.90 16.28 -7.80
CA ALA A 372 9.65 15.52 -7.83
C ALA A 372 9.38 14.84 -6.48
N VAL A 373 8.12 14.79 -6.06
CA VAL A 373 7.73 14.26 -4.74
C VAL A 373 6.64 13.21 -4.86
N LEU A 374 6.87 12.02 -4.29
CA LEU A 374 5.81 11.07 -3.99
C LEU A 374 5.00 11.59 -2.79
N TRP A 375 3.83 12.17 -3.06
CA TRP A 375 3.01 12.86 -2.06
C TRP A 375 1.86 11.99 -1.61
N ARG A 376 1.91 11.54 -0.34
CA ARG A 376 0.94 10.62 0.29
C ARG A 376 0.22 11.29 1.47
N PRO A 377 -0.67 12.27 1.24
CA PRO A 377 -1.43 12.90 2.31
C PRO A 377 -2.62 12.04 2.74
N LEU A 378 -3.20 12.33 3.91
CA LEU A 378 -4.46 11.75 4.38
C LEU A 378 -4.47 10.20 4.37
N HIS A 379 -3.36 9.58 4.77
CA HIS A 379 -3.19 8.14 4.75
C HIS A 379 -4.07 7.40 5.76
N GLU A 380 -4.26 6.11 5.51
CA GLU A 380 -5.04 5.14 6.29
C GLU A 380 -6.50 5.52 6.59
N ALA A 381 -7.08 6.45 5.83
CA ALA A 381 -8.34 7.10 6.21
C ALA A 381 -9.51 6.16 6.58
N SER A 382 -9.64 4.97 5.98
CA SER A 382 -10.78 4.10 6.29
C SER A 382 -10.70 3.34 7.61
N ASN A 383 -9.56 3.36 8.32
CA ASN A 383 -9.46 2.77 9.66
C ASN A 383 -10.24 3.59 10.72
N GLY A 384 -10.42 4.90 10.46
CA GLY A 384 -11.09 5.83 11.38
C GLY A 384 -10.22 6.36 12.52
N ASP A 385 -8.94 6.00 12.59
CA ASP A 385 -8.04 6.37 13.69
C ASP A 385 -7.59 7.82 13.59
N PHE A 386 -7.47 8.36 12.37
CA PHE A 386 -7.11 9.75 12.13
C PHE A 386 -8.35 10.65 11.94
N TRP A 387 -8.27 11.92 12.33
CA TRP A 387 -9.44 12.82 12.28
C TRP A 387 -10.03 12.99 10.87
N TRP A 388 -9.23 12.79 9.82
CA TRP A 388 -9.69 12.82 8.43
C TRP A 388 -10.43 11.56 7.99
N GLY A 389 -10.43 10.51 8.81
CA GLY A 389 -10.92 9.16 8.51
C GLY A 389 -12.29 8.80 9.08
N ASN A 390 -13.00 9.73 9.74
CA ASN A 390 -14.26 9.41 10.41
C ASN A 390 -15.52 9.46 9.50
N ASP A 391 -15.40 10.01 8.28
CA ASP A 391 -16.49 10.09 7.31
C ASP A 391 -15.97 10.03 5.87
N LYS A 392 -16.48 9.05 5.12
CA LYS A 392 -16.04 8.74 3.75
C LYS A 392 -16.25 9.88 2.75
N GLU A 393 -17.40 10.54 2.80
CA GLU A 393 -17.73 11.57 1.81
C GLU A 393 -16.98 12.88 2.13
N ALA A 394 -16.83 13.19 3.41
CA ALA A 394 -16.00 14.30 3.87
C ALA A 394 -14.52 14.10 3.54
N TYR A 395 -13.98 12.87 3.69
CA TYR A 395 -12.63 12.53 3.24
C TYR A 395 -12.43 12.78 1.74
N LYS A 396 -13.35 12.29 0.89
CA LYS A 396 -13.28 12.51 -0.55
C LYS A 396 -13.35 14.00 -0.92
N TRP A 397 -14.16 14.77 -0.21
CA TRP A 397 -14.20 16.22 -0.36
C TRP A 397 -12.85 16.86 0.01
N LEU A 398 -12.27 16.46 1.15
CA LEU A 398 -10.99 17.01 1.63
C LEU A 398 -9.83 16.66 0.68
N TRP A 399 -9.77 15.42 0.19
CA TRP A 399 -8.78 15.01 -0.80
C TRP A 399 -8.86 15.88 -2.06
N LYS A 400 -10.06 16.05 -2.63
CA LYS A 400 -10.27 16.84 -3.85
C LYS A 400 -9.96 18.33 -3.62
N LEU A 401 -10.33 18.86 -2.45
CA LEU A 401 -9.97 20.22 -2.05
C LEU A 401 -8.44 20.37 -2.01
N MET A 402 -7.73 19.47 -1.32
CA MET A 402 -6.27 19.51 -1.23
C MET A 402 -5.63 19.39 -2.60
N TYR A 403 -6.08 18.43 -3.42
CA TYR A 403 -5.60 18.24 -4.78
C TYR A 403 -5.74 19.50 -5.63
N GLU A 404 -6.94 20.08 -5.71
CA GLU A 404 -7.17 21.28 -6.51
C GLU A 404 -6.45 22.50 -5.95
N ARG A 405 -6.39 22.63 -4.62
CA ARG A 405 -5.66 23.72 -3.96
C ARG A 405 -4.16 23.65 -4.27
N GLN A 406 -3.54 22.51 -4.07
CA GLN A 406 -2.11 22.31 -4.30
C GLN A 406 -1.75 22.40 -5.79
N THR A 407 -2.50 21.73 -6.67
CA THR A 407 -2.18 21.70 -8.11
C THR A 407 -2.58 22.97 -8.85
N LYS A 408 -3.76 23.55 -8.56
CA LYS A 408 -4.31 24.68 -9.34
C LYS A 408 -4.06 26.04 -8.70
N TYR A 409 -4.15 26.16 -7.38
CA TYR A 409 -3.86 27.45 -6.71
C TYR A 409 -2.35 27.63 -6.48
N HIS A 410 -1.70 26.67 -5.83
CA HIS A 410 -0.25 26.75 -5.51
C HIS A 410 0.68 26.34 -6.65
N LYS A 411 0.14 25.76 -7.73
CA LYS A 411 0.93 25.29 -8.90
C LYS A 411 2.00 24.27 -8.52
N LEU A 412 1.68 23.36 -7.61
CA LEU A 412 2.53 22.23 -7.25
C LEU A 412 2.42 21.15 -8.33
N ASN A 413 3.22 21.33 -9.38
CA ASN A 413 3.27 20.47 -10.55
C ASN A 413 4.31 19.34 -10.43
N ASN A 414 5.07 19.33 -9.34
CA ASN A 414 6.10 18.33 -9.03
C ASN A 414 5.57 17.12 -8.22
N LEU A 415 4.29 17.13 -7.84
CA LEU A 415 3.69 16.09 -6.98
C LEU A 415 3.18 14.90 -7.81
N ILE A 416 3.43 13.70 -7.28
CA ILE A 416 2.83 12.43 -7.70
C ILE A 416 1.96 11.95 -6.54
N TRP A 417 0.64 11.88 -6.75
CA TRP A 417 -0.35 11.64 -5.71
C TRP A 417 -0.49 10.16 -5.37
N VAL A 418 -0.17 9.80 -4.13
CA VAL A 418 -0.19 8.44 -3.60
C VAL A 418 -1.38 8.29 -2.64
N TRP A 419 -2.39 7.50 -3.02
CA TRP A 419 -3.59 7.27 -2.22
C TRP A 419 -3.46 6.02 -1.33
N SER A 420 -3.76 6.14 -0.03
CA SER A 420 -3.69 5.02 0.94
C SER A 420 -4.93 4.97 1.86
N ALA A 421 -6.16 4.98 1.32
CA ALA A 421 -7.34 4.84 2.21
C ALA A 421 -7.70 3.38 2.51
N GLN A 422 -7.10 2.40 1.84
CA GLN A 422 -7.23 0.97 2.17
C GLN A 422 -8.66 0.38 2.06
N ASN A 423 -9.56 1.07 1.38
CA ASN A 423 -10.94 0.66 1.16
C ASN A 423 -11.47 1.21 -0.18
N ALA A 424 -12.07 0.34 -0.99
CA ALA A 424 -12.50 0.67 -2.35
C ALA A 424 -13.55 1.79 -2.38
N ASP A 425 -14.42 1.83 -1.37
CA ASP A 425 -15.44 2.86 -1.25
C ASP A 425 -14.84 4.25 -1.05
N TRP A 426 -13.64 4.35 -0.48
CA TRP A 426 -12.94 5.60 -0.19
C TRP A 426 -12.10 6.11 -1.37
N TYR A 427 -12.10 5.39 -2.50
CA TYR A 427 -11.31 5.78 -3.66
C TYR A 427 -11.79 7.11 -4.24
N VAL A 428 -10.81 7.96 -4.59
CA VAL A 428 -11.01 9.37 -4.94
C VAL A 428 -11.20 9.59 -6.45
N GLY A 429 -10.91 8.56 -7.26
CA GLY A 429 -10.94 8.59 -8.73
C GLY A 429 -9.56 8.69 -9.35
N ASP A 430 -9.39 8.11 -10.54
CA ASP A 430 -8.12 8.10 -11.29
C ASP A 430 -7.63 9.52 -11.68
N GLU A 431 -8.54 10.49 -11.69
CA GLU A 431 -8.27 11.89 -11.99
C GLU A 431 -7.68 12.69 -10.82
N TYR A 432 -7.63 12.08 -9.63
CA TYR A 432 -7.08 12.66 -8.39
C TYR A 432 -6.02 11.77 -7.73
N CYS A 433 -5.55 10.72 -8.41
CA CYS A 433 -4.63 9.71 -7.87
C CYS A 433 -3.65 9.25 -8.95
N ASP A 434 -2.37 9.09 -8.60
CA ASP A 434 -1.31 8.58 -9.48
C ASP A 434 -0.84 7.17 -9.08
N VAL A 435 -0.82 6.85 -7.79
CA VAL A 435 -0.40 5.56 -7.25
C VAL A 435 -1.38 5.11 -6.18
N LEU A 436 -1.83 3.85 -6.22
CA LEU A 436 -2.59 3.25 -5.14
C LEU A 436 -1.62 2.57 -4.17
N SER A 437 -1.88 2.68 -2.88
CA SER A 437 -1.02 2.11 -1.86
C SER A 437 -1.80 1.58 -0.65
N CYS A 438 -1.10 0.80 0.16
CA CYS A 438 -1.56 0.27 1.43
C CYS A 438 -0.41 0.23 2.45
N ASP A 439 -0.79 0.18 3.71
CA ASP A 439 0.09 0.14 4.86
C ASP A 439 -0.05 -1.23 5.54
N VAL A 440 1.04 -1.99 5.62
CA VAL A 440 1.02 -3.42 5.97
C VAL A 440 1.83 -3.71 7.24
N TYR A 441 1.11 -3.85 8.35
CA TYR A 441 1.62 -4.27 9.64
C TYR A 441 0.97 -5.61 10.01
N ASP A 442 1.73 -6.69 9.86
CA ASP A 442 1.21 -8.07 9.82
C ASP A 442 2.01 -9.00 10.74
N ASP A 443 2.46 -8.49 11.89
CA ASP A 443 3.13 -9.23 12.97
C ASP A 443 4.28 -10.16 12.51
N GLY A 444 5.12 -9.65 11.61
CA GLY A 444 6.28 -10.38 11.09
C GLY A 444 5.98 -11.32 9.93
N ASN A 445 4.75 -11.35 9.39
CA ASN A 445 4.44 -12.09 8.17
C ASN A 445 5.30 -11.61 6.99
N LYS A 446 5.97 -12.57 6.34
CA LYS A 446 6.89 -12.34 5.21
C LYS A 446 6.31 -12.75 3.85
N ASP A 447 5.02 -13.09 3.79
CA ASP A 447 4.32 -13.36 2.52
C ASP A 447 4.35 -12.12 1.62
N ALA A 448 4.22 -12.29 0.29
CA ALA A 448 4.36 -11.17 -0.63
C ALA A 448 3.19 -10.17 -0.62
N GLN A 449 2.14 -10.49 0.15
CA GLN A 449 0.91 -9.71 0.29
C GLN A 449 0.13 -9.55 -1.02
N VAL A 450 0.19 -10.55 -1.91
CA VAL A 450 -0.39 -10.48 -3.26
C VAL A 450 -1.91 -10.24 -3.27
N ASN A 451 -2.65 -10.68 -2.25
CA ASN A 451 -4.09 -10.39 -2.16
C ASN A 451 -4.39 -8.90 -1.99
N ILE A 452 -3.52 -8.17 -1.28
CA ILE A 452 -3.63 -6.73 -1.14
C ILE A 452 -3.38 -6.06 -2.49
N MET A 453 -2.37 -6.51 -3.22
CA MET A 453 -2.10 -6.03 -4.58
C MET A 453 -3.28 -6.30 -5.53
N LEU A 454 -3.84 -7.51 -5.53
CA LEU A 454 -5.02 -7.87 -6.33
C LEU A 454 -6.24 -7.02 -5.96
N PHE A 455 -6.43 -6.71 -4.67
CA PHE A 455 -7.48 -5.81 -4.23
C PHE A 455 -7.28 -4.39 -4.79
N LEU A 456 -6.10 -3.80 -4.67
CA LEU A 456 -5.81 -2.47 -5.19
C LEU A 456 -5.94 -2.42 -6.73
N GLN A 457 -5.55 -3.49 -7.42
CA GLN A 457 -5.74 -3.63 -8.87
C GLN A 457 -7.23 -3.67 -9.26
N SER A 458 -8.09 -4.22 -8.39
CA SER A 458 -9.53 -4.23 -8.62
C SER A 458 -10.16 -2.84 -8.53
N ILE A 459 -9.52 -1.89 -7.82
CA ILE A 459 -9.95 -0.49 -7.73
C ILE A 459 -9.53 0.27 -9.00
N SER A 460 -8.25 0.19 -9.38
CA SER A 460 -7.74 0.80 -10.61
C SER A 460 -6.66 -0.06 -11.24
N LYS A 461 -6.89 -0.48 -12.48
CA LYS A 461 -5.99 -1.40 -13.21
C LYS A 461 -4.79 -0.73 -13.87
N ASN A 462 -4.83 0.59 -14.03
CA ASN A 462 -3.86 1.32 -14.86
C ASN A 462 -3.03 2.34 -14.06
N LYS A 463 -2.84 2.06 -12.77
CA LYS A 463 -2.03 2.84 -11.85
C LYS A 463 -1.04 1.90 -11.15
N PRO A 464 0.20 2.32 -10.89
CA PRO A 464 1.12 1.56 -10.04
C PRO A 464 0.51 1.28 -8.66
N ILE A 465 0.87 0.14 -8.09
CA ILE A 465 0.43 -0.29 -6.76
C ILE A 465 1.65 -0.42 -5.85
N ALA A 466 1.63 0.21 -4.69
CA ALA A 466 2.74 0.25 -3.75
C ALA A 466 2.35 -0.23 -2.35
N MET A 467 3.35 -0.64 -1.58
CA MET A 467 3.27 -0.83 -0.14
C MET A 467 3.88 0.41 0.50
N SER A 468 3.07 1.40 0.88
CA SER A 468 3.56 2.71 1.33
C SER A 468 4.20 2.66 2.70
N GLU A 469 3.73 1.76 3.55
CA GLU A 469 4.33 1.42 4.82
C GLU A 469 4.35 -0.08 5.03
N CYS A 470 5.40 -0.58 5.67
CA CYS A 470 5.39 -1.90 6.26
C CYS A 470 6.15 -1.92 7.58
N GLY A 471 5.69 -2.77 8.51
CA GLY A 471 6.43 -3.08 9.71
C GLY A 471 7.64 -3.97 9.40
N SER A 472 7.47 -4.95 8.51
CA SER A 472 8.50 -5.89 8.06
C SER A 472 8.49 -5.96 6.54
N PHE A 473 9.66 -6.07 5.91
CA PHE A 473 9.72 -6.37 4.47
C PHE A 473 9.17 -7.78 4.21
N PRO A 474 8.36 -7.97 3.15
CA PRO A 474 8.10 -9.30 2.61
C PRO A 474 9.39 -10.02 2.21
N ASP A 475 9.42 -11.34 2.26
CA ASP A 475 10.57 -12.07 1.72
C ASP A 475 10.62 -11.91 0.19
N ILE A 476 11.82 -11.57 -0.32
CA ILE A 476 12.00 -11.31 -1.75
C ILE A 476 11.76 -12.54 -2.62
N GLN A 477 11.94 -13.76 -2.09
CA GLN A 477 11.58 -14.98 -2.84
C GLN A 477 10.06 -15.12 -2.93
N SER A 478 9.31 -14.79 -1.88
CA SER A 478 7.84 -14.75 -1.93
C SER A 478 7.35 -13.72 -2.96
N ILE A 479 7.92 -12.51 -2.99
CA ILE A 479 7.64 -11.51 -4.04
C ILE A 479 7.84 -12.08 -5.45
N ALA A 480 8.94 -12.81 -5.68
CA ALA A 480 9.24 -13.42 -6.96
C ALA A 480 8.25 -14.56 -7.30
N ASP A 481 7.96 -15.45 -6.35
CA ASP A 481 7.10 -16.62 -6.53
C ASP A 481 5.64 -16.21 -6.81
N GLU A 482 5.15 -15.18 -6.12
CA GLU A 482 3.78 -14.63 -6.23
C GLU A 482 3.63 -13.59 -7.34
N LYS A 483 4.72 -13.17 -8.00
CA LYS A 483 4.76 -12.05 -8.95
C LYS A 483 4.26 -10.73 -8.36
N ALA A 484 4.29 -10.57 -7.03
CA ALA A 484 3.84 -9.37 -6.33
C ALA A 484 4.90 -8.25 -6.38
N MET A 485 5.26 -7.82 -7.58
CA MET A 485 6.28 -6.80 -7.83
C MET A 485 5.71 -5.40 -7.59
N TRP A 486 5.63 -5.01 -6.32
CA TRP A 486 5.20 -3.70 -5.86
C TRP A 486 5.98 -2.57 -6.53
N ALA A 487 5.33 -1.45 -6.82
CA ALA A 487 5.98 -0.28 -7.41
C ALA A 487 7.07 0.27 -6.48
N PHE A 488 6.78 0.32 -5.18
CA PHE A 488 7.75 0.50 -4.12
C PHE A 488 7.27 -0.14 -2.81
N ILE A 489 8.21 -0.37 -1.88
CA ILE A 489 7.94 -0.79 -0.50
C ILE A 489 8.63 0.19 0.45
N GLY A 490 7.89 0.83 1.34
CA GLY A 490 8.41 1.75 2.36
C GLY A 490 8.46 1.12 3.75
N GLN A 491 9.64 0.81 4.26
CA GLN A 491 9.78 0.30 5.63
C GLN A 491 9.60 1.43 6.65
N TRP A 492 8.77 1.21 7.68
CA TRP A 492 8.59 2.18 8.75
C TRP A 492 9.86 2.36 9.59
N GLY A 493 10.02 3.55 10.16
CA GLY A 493 11.17 3.94 10.98
C GLY A 493 11.00 3.70 12.48
N GLY A 494 11.79 4.40 13.30
CA GLY A 494 11.75 4.26 14.76
C GLY A 494 11.92 2.81 15.21
N ASN A 495 11.08 2.35 16.14
CA ASN A 495 11.17 1.00 16.75
C ASN A 495 10.98 -0.16 15.77
N TYR A 496 10.55 0.09 14.54
CA TYR A 496 10.47 -0.95 13.52
C TYR A 496 11.82 -1.27 12.88
N LEU A 497 12.80 -0.38 12.99
CA LEU A 497 14.16 -0.57 12.47
C LEU A 497 15.24 -0.40 13.54
N MET A 498 15.01 0.46 14.53
CA MET A 498 16.03 0.88 15.48
C MET A 498 15.57 0.75 16.92
N THR A 499 16.45 0.31 17.81
CA THR A 499 16.24 0.37 19.26
C THR A 499 16.47 1.78 19.80
N ASP A 500 15.96 2.08 20.99
CA ASP A 500 16.17 3.37 21.69
C ASP A 500 17.67 3.75 21.84
N ASP A 501 18.58 2.78 21.88
CA ASP A 501 20.04 3.01 21.94
C ASP A 501 20.72 3.12 20.57
N GLY A 502 19.94 3.25 19.49
CA GLY A 502 20.42 3.52 18.13
C GLY A 502 21.07 2.31 17.45
N LYS A 503 20.69 1.09 17.81
CA LYS A 503 21.11 -0.15 17.14
C LYS A 503 20.00 -0.67 16.25
N LEU A 504 20.34 -1.61 15.35
CA LEU A 504 19.34 -2.31 14.55
C LEU A 504 18.42 -3.13 15.47
N ALA A 505 17.11 -2.92 15.35
CA ALA A 505 16.08 -3.76 15.96
C ALA A 505 15.72 -4.90 14.99
N GLU A 506 16.04 -6.13 15.36
CA GLU A 506 15.88 -7.31 14.49
C GLU A 506 14.53 -8.03 14.66
N GLU A 507 13.58 -7.47 15.42
CA GLU A 507 12.25 -8.05 15.62
C GLU A 507 11.42 -8.08 14.33
N ASN A 508 11.50 -7.00 13.54
CA ASN A 508 10.79 -6.89 12.28
C ASN A 508 11.61 -7.36 11.09
N ASN A 509 12.88 -6.97 11.02
CA ASN A 509 13.78 -7.41 9.96
C ASN A 509 15.14 -7.75 10.54
N THR A 510 15.57 -8.99 10.38
CA THR A 510 16.93 -9.36 10.77
C THR A 510 17.96 -8.68 9.86
N ALA A 511 19.20 -8.53 10.34
CA ALA A 511 20.28 -7.98 9.52
C ALA A 511 20.46 -8.78 8.21
N ALA A 512 20.31 -10.11 8.26
CA ALA A 512 20.43 -10.98 7.10
C ALA A 512 19.29 -10.76 6.08
N GLU A 513 18.06 -10.55 6.55
CA GLU A 513 16.92 -10.21 5.71
C GLU A 513 17.12 -8.86 5.01
N LEU A 514 17.56 -7.83 5.74
CA LEU A 514 17.86 -6.52 5.15
C LEU A 514 18.99 -6.62 4.12
N ILE A 515 20.08 -7.33 4.43
CA ILE A 515 21.18 -7.54 3.48
C ILE A 515 20.66 -8.20 2.20
N LYS A 516 19.85 -9.26 2.31
CA LYS A 516 19.25 -9.96 1.16
C LYS A 516 18.31 -9.04 0.37
N MET A 517 17.44 -8.28 1.04
CA MET A 517 16.48 -7.38 0.41
C MET A 517 17.17 -6.25 -0.36
N TYR A 518 18.25 -5.69 0.18
CA TYR A 518 18.99 -4.59 -0.45
C TYR A 518 20.05 -5.04 -1.47
N ASN A 519 20.45 -6.31 -1.46
CA ASN A 519 21.47 -6.86 -2.37
C ASN A 519 20.92 -8.02 -3.20
N ASN A 520 19.94 -7.72 -4.07
CA ASN A 520 19.44 -8.67 -5.07
C ASN A 520 19.08 -8.00 -6.41
N ASN A 521 18.80 -8.82 -7.43
CA ASN A 521 18.50 -8.37 -8.79
C ASN A 521 17.07 -7.83 -9.01
N LEU A 522 16.15 -8.05 -8.06
CA LEU A 522 14.74 -7.66 -8.16
C LEU A 522 14.41 -6.36 -7.43
N THR A 523 15.37 -5.79 -6.68
CA THR A 523 15.16 -4.55 -5.93
C THR A 523 16.06 -3.42 -6.45
N LEU A 524 15.55 -2.20 -6.30
CA LEU A 524 16.21 -0.96 -6.68
C LEU A 524 16.54 -0.15 -5.42
N THR A 525 17.83 0.11 -5.27
CA THR A 525 18.47 0.96 -4.26
C THR A 525 18.93 2.26 -4.92
N ARG A 526 19.36 3.27 -4.14
CA ARG A 526 19.72 4.59 -4.69
C ARG A 526 20.76 4.52 -5.81
N ASP A 527 21.78 3.65 -5.65
CA ASP A 527 22.85 3.46 -6.63
C ASP A 527 22.39 2.83 -7.96
N LYS A 528 21.16 2.31 -8.01
CA LYS A 528 20.55 1.75 -9.23
C LYS A 528 19.59 2.72 -9.91
N LEU A 529 19.37 3.91 -9.35
CA LEU A 529 18.46 4.91 -9.93
C LEU A 529 19.08 5.59 -11.16
N PRO A 530 18.25 5.99 -12.15
CA PRO A 530 18.72 6.76 -13.28
C PRO A 530 18.92 8.23 -12.90
N ASP A 531 19.60 8.98 -13.77
CA ASP A 531 19.58 10.44 -13.75
C ASP A 531 18.20 10.96 -14.20
N PHE A 532 17.38 11.37 -13.23
CA PHE A 532 16.04 11.91 -13.48
C PHE A 532 16.06 13.24 -14.25
N THR A 533 17.12 14.05 -14.11
CA THR A 533 17.26 15.32 -14.83
C THR A 533 17.43 15.07 -16.33
N HIS A 534 18.25 14.08 -16.68
CA HIS A 534 18.41 13.66 -18.07
C HIS A 534 17.12 13.05 -18.64
N LEU A 535 16.41 12.23 -17.86
CA LEU A 535 15.12 11.65 -18.27
C LEU A 535 14.06 12.73 -18.50
N ALA A 536 13.94 13.70 -17.59
CA ALA A 536 13.03 14.83 -17.72
C ALA A 536 13.30 15.66 -18.98
N SER A 537 14.57 15.96 -19.26
CA SER A 537 14.99 16.68 -20.47
C SER A 537 14.63 15.90 -21.74
N SER A 538 14.83 14.58 -21.73
CA SER A 538 14.47 13.71 -22.86
C SER A 538 12.97 13.68 -23.15
N ILE A 539 12.14 13.67 -22.09
CA ILE A 539 10.68 13.73 -22.22
C ILE A 539 10.26 15.08 -22.82
N LYS A 540 10.81 16.18 -22.31
CA LYS A 540 10.55 17.53 -22.81
C LYS A 540 10.83 17.65 -24.31
N ASP A 541 12.01 17.24 -24.74
CA ASP A 541 12.40 17.28 -26.16
C ASP A 541 11.46 16.47 -27.05
N THR A 542 10.98 15.33 -26.55
CA THR A 542 10.06 14.44 -27.27
C THR A 542 8.67 15.06 -27.42
N GLU A 543 8.14 15.67 -26.36
CA GLU A 543 6.86 16.38 -26.38
C GLU A 543 6.90 17.61 -27.28
N GLU A 544 7.97 18.41 -27.23
CA GLU A 544 8.15 19.61 -28.06
C GLU A 544 8.22 19.25 -29.56
N LYS A 545 9.02 18.24 -29.94
CA LYS A 545 9.07 17.74 -31.33
C LYS A 545 7.71 17.19 -31.80
N SER A 546 7.00 16.50 -30.92
CA SER A 546 5.65 15.98 -31.21
C SER A 546 4.64 17.11 -31.43
N ALA A 547 4.72 18.19 -30.65
CA ALA A 547 3.87 19.37 -30.83
C ALA A 547 4.18 20.12 -32.14
N GLU A 548 5.45 20.25 -32.51
CA GLU A 548 5.87 20.84 -33.79
C GLU A 548 5.40 20.04 -35.00
N SER A 549 5.54 18.70 -34.96
CA SER A 549 5.06 17.84 -36.05
C SER A 549 3.54 17.95 -36.25
N LYS A 550 2.74 18.00 -35.17
CA LYS A 550 1.28 18.20 -35.25
C LYS A 550 0.90 19.56 -35.83
N LYS A 551 1.63 20.63 -35.50
CA LYS A 551 1.44 21.96 -36.11
C LYS A 551 1.79 21.98 -37.61
N ASN A 552 2.83 21.24 -38.00
CA ASN A 552 3.22 21.12 -39.41
C ASN A 552 2.22 20.27 -40.22
N ASP A 553 1.60 19.26 -39.62
CA ASP A 553 0.55 18.48 -40.29
C ASP A 553 -0.78 19.22 -40.38
N SER A 554 -1.17 20.00 -39.35
CA SER A 554 -2.36 20.85 -39.41
C SER A 554 -2.22 21.95 -40.45
N SER A 555 -1.05 22.61 -40.53
CA SER A 555 -0.79 23.63 -41.55
C SER A 555 -0.74 23.06 -42.97
N LYS A 556 -0.22 21.83 -43.15
CA LYS A 556 -0.31 21.11 -44.43
C LYS A 556 -1.76 20.77 -44.79
N ALA A 557 -2.58 20.30 -43.85
CA ALA A 557 -4.00 20.02 -44.09
C ALA A 557 -4.78 21.29 -44.49
N ASP A 558 -4.55 22.41 -43.80
CA ASP A 558 -5.17 23.70 -44.13
C ASP A 558 -4.72 24.23 -45.50
N SER A 559 -3.45 24.03 -45.86
CA SER A 559 -2.94 24.42 -47.19
C SER A 559 -3.54 23.57 -48.32
N LYS A 560 -3.87 22.31 -48.04
CA LYS A 560 -4.50 21.38 -48.99
C LYS A 560 -5.98 21.72 -49.18
N MET A 561 -6.70 22.04 -48.09
CA MET A 561 -8.08 22.54 -48.14
C MET A 561 -8.20 23.88 -48.89
N LYS A 562 -7.25 24.81 -48.69
CA LYS A 562 -7.23 26.07 -49.44
C LYS A 562 -7.01 25.88 -50.93
N LYS A 563 -6.13 24.95 -51.33
CA LYS A 563 -5.89 24.61 -52.75
C LYS A 563 -7.09 23.92 -53.42
N GLU A 564 -7.79 23.02 -52.71
CA GLU A 564 -9.00 22.39 -53.24
C GLU A 564 -10.15 23.38 -53.43
N ASN A 565 -10.30 24.37 -52.53
CA ASN A 565 -11.31 25.42 -52.67
C ASN A 565 -10.97 26.47 -53.76
N THR A 566 -9.70 26.66 -54.12
CA THR A 566 -9.34 27.52 -55.28
C THR A 566 -9.56 26.81 -56.61
N SER A 567 -9.40 25.48 -56.67
CA SER A 567 -9.64 24.70 -57.90
C SER A 567 -11.12 24.46 -58.25
N LYS A 568 -12.05 24.80 -57.35
CA LYS A 568 -13.51 24.73 -57.58
C LYS A 568 -14.15 26.08 -57.91
N ALA A 569 -13.35 27.15 -57.96
CA ALA A 569 -13.81 28.52 -58.25
C ALA A 569 -13.30 29.05 -59.60
N GLU A 570 -12.58 28.23 -60.37
CA GLU A 570 -12.32 28.38 -61.82
C GLU A 570 -13.16 27.35 -62.58
#